data_AF-A0A9W4MWP5-F1
#
_entry.id   AF-A0A9W4MWP5-F1
#
_cell.length_a   1.000
_cell.length_b   1.000
_cell.length_c   1.000
_cell.angle_alpha   90.00
_cell.angle_beta   90.00
_cell.angle_gamma   90.00
#
_symmetry.space_group_name_H-M   'P 1'
#
loop_
_entity.id
_entity.type
_entity.pdbx_description
1 polymer ?
#
loop_
_entity_poly.entity_id
_entity_poly.type
_entity_poly.pdbx_seq_one_letter_code
_entity_poly.pdbx_strand_id
1 'polypeptide(L)'
;MVQYPWCEPSDYKNRHIAIIGAGVLGRRIATCWACAGYNVYVYDHDVRQCREAVTYFDENKVIYQQYASVIPAQVIPAVDLTHAVSRAWLVVECVSENLALKQKVFCDLESVCTPDCILSTNSSSYKSSIISEKTRHARNRILNTHYFMPPHVRIVELMTNGCTAPNIFPFLNKRMEEAGLSVYVAKKESTGFIHNRVWAAIKRELLKVVSEGVADPKTADDIFFEAIVKPGTRPFVAMDLVGLDTVAMIERNFAEERNLSTVHTVDFLQREFIEKGKLGLKSNNGGFYPSSVVPTNPGPRILVLDNGLSGQVETLEKGKVLEYTSTGQYIRTIFDEQYLPDGIVVLKEKEQMFWTCMGYPGQNDGMIYSANLDGSDVRSLIDKGRINTPKQIALDSVGGKLYFADREGLCIWRCGLDGSKLEKVITTMNMSDGNDRDATNWCVGITLSRSLGRIFWTQKGGPKGWQGRIFTASIDILSGETPGTRSDKVCLLKDLAEPIDLEFHEESRSLYWTDRGEMPFGNTLNRLRFAHNGQVLEVDNTPLLNYQILARKFHEAIGLKIDEQNQHVYVADLGGSICRCNLDGSEKTRLLFEEGRAFTGIALV
;
A
#
# COMPACT_ATOMS: atom_id res chain seq x y z
N MET A 1 6.36 27.68 -51.61
CA MET A 1 7.37 28.04 -50.59
C MET A 1 8.37 26.90 -50.53
N VAL A 2 9.65 27.18 -50.73
CA VAL A 2 10.71 26.18 -50.63
C VAL A 2 10.89 25.84 -49.15
N GLN A 3 10.40 24.68 -48.71
CA GLN A 3 10.71 24.14 -47.38
C GLN A 3 12.17 23.70 -47.41
N TYR A 4 13.05 24.45 -46.76
CA TYR A 4 14.41 23.99 -46.54
C TYR A 4 14.37 22.69 -45.72
N PRO A 5 15.15 21.66 -46.09
CA PRO A 5 15.27 20.47 -45.27
C PRO A 5 15.82 20.87 -43.90
N TRP A 6 15.22 20.35 -42.83
CA TRP A 6 15.79 20.51 -41.49
C TRP A 6 17.16 19.83 -41.46
N CYS A 7 18.16 20.48 -40.85
CA CYS A 7 19.51 19.95 -40.71
C CYS A 7 19.75 19.54 -39.26
N GLU A 8 20.40 18.40 -39.05
CA GLU A 8 20.79 17.96 -37.72
C GLU A 8 21.76 18.96 -37.08
N PRO A 9 21.50 19.43 -35.85
CA PRO A 9 22.41 20.32 -35.14
C PRO A 9 23.71 19.58 -34.81
N SER A 10 24.82 19.93 -35.45
CA SER A 10 26.12 19.25 -35.26
C SER A 10 26.70 19.46 -33.85
N ASP A 11 26.26 20.49 -33.14
CA ASP A 11 26.70 20.89 -31.81
C ASP A 11 25.68 20.54 -30.70
N TYR A 12 24.72 19.66 -30.96
CA TYR A 12 23.63 19.32 -30.01
C TYR A 12 24.12 18.94 -28.60
N LYS A 13 25.30 18.30 -28.49
CA LYS A 13 25.90 17.91 -27.21
C LYS A 13 26.30 19.10 -26.32
N ASN A 14 26.58 20.25 -26.94
CA ASN A 14 26.96 21.49 -26.25
C ASN A 14 25.78 22.44 -26.07
N ARG A 15 24.57 21.99 -26.44
CA ARG A 15 23.32 22.74 -26.39
C ARG A 15 22.40 22.12 -25.35
N HIS A 16 21.49 22.93 -24.82
CA HIS A 16 20.56 22.48 -23.80
C HIS A 16 19.22 22.00 -24.39
N ILE A 17 18.40 21.44 -23.52
CA ILE A 17 16.99 21.14 -23.79
C ILE A 17 16.15 22.16 -23.04
N ALA A 18 15.02 22.58 -23.61
CA ALA A 18 14.08 23.48 -22.94
C ALA A 18 12.73 22.80 -22.71
N ILE A 19 12.18 22.97 -21.51
CA ILE A 19 10.83 22.52 -21.16
C ILE A 19 9.97 23.76 -20.86
N ILE A 20 8.87 23.91 -21.60
CA ILE A 20 7.96 25.05 -21.48
C ILE A 20 6.70 24.59 -20.76
N GLY A 21 6.57 24.95 -19.49
CA GLY A 21 5.59 24.42 -18.54
C GLY A 21 6.26 23.49 -17.54
N ALA A 22 6.40 23.91 -16.28
CA ALA A 22 7.13 23.22 -15.22
C ALA A 22 6.21 22.46 -14.23
N GLY A 23 4.97 22.19 -14.65
CA GLY A 23 4.01 21.37 -13.89
C GLY A 23 4.40 19.88 -13.81
N VAL A 24 3.42 19.04 -13.46
CA VAL A 24 3.62 17.62 -13.10
C VAL A 24 4.43 16.83 -14.14
N LEU A 25 4.08 16.94 -15.43
CA LEU A 25 4.80 16.25 -16.52
C LEU A 25 6.10 16.96 -16.89
N GLY A 26 6.09 18.29 -16.96
CA GLY A 26 7.25 19.09 -17.34
C GLY A 26 8.48 18.83 -16.47
N ARG A 27 8.33 18.85 -15.14
CA ARG A 27 9.44 18.56 -14.21
C ARG A 27 10.01 17.15 -14.34
N ARG A 28 9.18 16.18 -14.73
CA ARG A 28 9.59 14.78 -14.93
C ARG A 28 10.37 14.60 -16.23
N ILE A 29 9.89 15.23 -17.31
CA ILE A 29 10.60 15.26 -18.59
C ILE A 29 11.94 15.97 -18.41
N ALA A 30 11.97 17.06 -17.65
CA ALA A 30 13.21 17.76 -17.32
C ALA A 30 14.20 16.85 -16.57
N THR A 31 13.73 16.16 -15.54
CA THR A 31 14.55 15.21 -14.76
C THR A 31 15.10 14.08 -15.63
N CYS A 32 14.27 13.53 -16.52
CA CYS A 32 14.66 12.49 -17.46
C CYS A 32 15.85 12.91 -18.34
N TRP A 33 15.75 14.07 -18.97
CA TRP A 33 16.80 14.57 -19.85
C TRP A 33 18.04 15.05 -19.10
N ALA A 34 17.88 15.60 -17.89
CA ALA A 34 19.00 15.96 -17.02
C ALA A 34 19.80 14.74 -16.58
N CYS A 35 19.13 13.65 -16.20
CA CYS A 35 19.79 12.37 -15.90
C CYS A 35 20.47 11.73 -17.11
N ALA A 36 20.04 12.09 -18.33
CA ALA A 36 20.70 11.72 -19.57
C ALA A 36 21.92 12.60 -19.93
N GLY A 37 22.34 13.49 -19.02
CA GLY A 37 23.54 14.32 -19.18
C GLY A 37 23.33 15.63 -19.96
N TYR A 38 22.09 16.01 -20.26
CA TYR A 38 21.79 17.29 -20.91
C TYR A 38 21.42 18.36 -19.89
N ASN A 39 21.99 19.56 -19.99
CA ASN A 39 21.44 20.69 -19.23
C ASN A 39 20.01 20.96 -19.71
N VAL A 40 19.08 21.11 -18.77
CA VAL A 40 17.66 21.36 -19.07
C VAL A 40 17.22 22.68 -18.48
N TYR A 41 16.74 23.58 -19.33
CA TYR A 41 16.15 24.84 -18.92
C TYR A 41 14.64 24.66 -18.80
N VAL A 42 14.08 25.02 -17.65
CA VAL A 42 12.63 24.96 -17.39
C VAL A 42 12.08 26.38 -17.32
N TYR A 43 11.00 26.63 -18.06
CA TYR A 43 10.30 27.92 -18.04
C TYR A 43 8.82 27.71 -17.74
N ASP A 44 8.29 28.51 -16.83
CA ASP A 44 6.88 28.61 -16.51
C ASP A 44 6.57 30.06 -16.14
N HIS A 45 5.35 30.50 -16.40
CA HIS A 45 4.87 31.82 -15.98
C HIS A 45 4.82 31.93 -14.44
N ASP A 46 4.61 30.83 -13.73
CA ASP A 46 4.76 30.76 -12.28
C ASP A 46 6.18 30.31 -11.90
N VAL A 47 6.99 31.26 -11.43
CA VAL A 47 8.37 31.03 -11.00
C VAL A 47 8.47 29.94 -9.91
N ARG A 48 7.42 29.71 -9.12
CA ARG A 48 7.39 28.63 -8.12
C ARG A 48 7.49 27.26 -8.77
N GLN A 49 6.79 27.05 -9.89
CA GLN A 49 6.83 25.78 -10.63
C GLN A 49 8.23 25.48 -11.16
N CYS A 50 8.96 26.50 -11.64
CA CYS A 50 10.36 26.35 -12.04
C CYS A 50 11.24 25.89 -10.87
N ARG A 51 11.05 26.46 -9.67
CA ARG A 51 11.79 26.05 -8.47
C ARG A 51 11.44 24.62 -8.05
N GLU A 52 10.15 24.28 -8.05
CA GLU A 52 9.69 22.93 -7.75
C GLU A 52 10.23 21.90 -8.75
N ALA A 53 10.45 22.27 -10.01
CA ALA A 53 11.07 21.37 -10.98
C ALA A 53 12.54 21.06 -10.65
N VAL A 54 13.29 22.04 -10.13
CA VAL A 54 14.66 21.84 -9.63
C VAL A 54 14.65 20.94 -8.39
N THR A 55 13.77 21.23 -7.42
CA THR A 55 13.61 20.41 -6.22
C THR A 55 13.24 18.97 -6.57
N TYR A 56 12.28 18.79 -7.48
CA TYR A 56 11.87 17.46 -7.95
C TYR A 56 13.04 16.69 -8.58
N PHE A 57 13.87 17.36 -9.39
CA PHE A 57 15.08 16.75 -9.95
C PHE A 57 16.03 16.29 -8.84
N ASP A 58 16.33 17.14 -7.85
CA ASP A 58 17.26 16.79 -6.78
C ASP A 58 16.79 15.61 -5.93
N GLU A 59 15.49 15.55 -5.65
CA GLU A 59 14.88 14.47 -4.87
C GLU A 59 14.76 13.15 -5.66
N ASN A 60 14.55 13.22 -6.98
CA ASN A 60 14.15 12.04 -7.76
C ASN A 60 15.21 11.54 -8.75
N LYS A 61 16.32 12.27 -8.97
CA LYS A 61 17.33 11.92 -9.99
C LYS A 61 17.87 10.50 -9.90
N VAL A 62 17.96 9.91 -8.71
CA VAL A 62 18.39 8.51 -8.52
C VAL A 62 17.48 7.53 -9.26
N ILE A 63 16.17 7.77 -9.25
CA ILE A 63 15.17 6.92 -9.92
C ILE A 63 15.34 6.98 -11.44
N TYR A 64 15.74 8.12 -11.99
CA TYR A 64 15.90 8.30 -13.43
C TYR A 64 17.29 7.89 -13.93
N GLN A 65 18.31 8.05 -13.08
CA GLN A 65 19.71 7.74 -13.42
C GLN A 65 19.93 6.26 -13.70
N GLN A 66 19.15 5.35 -13.12
CA GLN A 66 19.25 3.91 -13.45
C GLN A 66 19.04 3.60 -14.95
N TYR A 67 18.40 4.51 -15.70
CA TYR A 67 18.12 4.36 -17.13
C TYR A 67 19.15 5.02 -18.04
N ALA A 68 20.15 5.74 -17.49
CA ALA A 68 21.16 6.45 -18.26
C ALA A 68 22.55 6.25 -17.63
N SER A 69 23.51 5.77 -18.42
CA SER A 69 24.87 5.45 -17.95
C SER A 69 25.82 6.65 -17.87
N VAL A 70 25.29 7.87 -17.68
CA VAL A 70 26.05 9.12 -17.67
C VAL A 70 25.83 9.89 -16.38
N ILE A 71 26.74 10.83 -16.09
CA ILE A 71 26.60 11.72 -14.95
C ILE A 71 25.43 12.69 -15.23
N PRO A 72 24.45 12.81 -14.31
CA PRO A 72 23.37 13.78 -14.46
C PRO A 72 23.90 15.21 -14.61
N ALA A 73 23.34 15.94 -15.56
CA ALA A 73 23.52 17.37 -15.72
C ALA A 73 22.52 18.13 -14.81
N GLN A 74 22.25 19.40 -15.09
CA GLN A 74 21.44 20.27 -14.22
C GLN A 74 20.05 20.56 -14.81
N VAL A 75 19.06 20.70 -13.93
CA VAL A 75 17.79 21.39 -14.23
C VAL A 75 17.92 22.84 -13.78
N ILE A 76 17.73 23.78 -14.69
CA ILE A 76 18.03 25.20 -14.52
C ILE A 76 16.74 26.02 -14.74
N PRO A 77 16.31 26.84 -13.78
CA PRO A 77 15.16 27.71 -13.98
C PRO A 77 15.53 28.86 -14.93
N ALA A 78 14.77 29.01 -16.01
CA ALA A 78 14.93 30.12 -16.94
C ALA A 78 14.24 31.38 -16.41
N VAL A 79 14.83 32.54 -16.68
CA VAL A 79 14.29 33.85 -16.24
C VAL A 79 13.16 34.35 -17.14
N ASP A 80 13.19 33.95 -18.41
CA ASP A 80 12.15 34.20 -19.41
C ASP A 80 12.20 33.13 -20.51
N LEU A 81 11.24 33.19 -21.44
CA LEU A 81 11.12 32.24 -22.55
C LEU A 81 12.37 32.26 -23.46
N THR A 82 12.92 33.44 -23.75
CA THR A 82 14.08 33.59 -24.63
C THR A 82 15.32 32.97 -24.03
N HIS A 83 15.58 33.20 -22.73
CA HIS A 83 16.65 32.56 -21.98
C HIS A 83 16.50 31.03 -22.04
N ALA A 84 15.28 30.52 -21.86
CA ALA A 84 15.01 29.08 -21.90
C ALA A 84 15.38 28.44 -23.24
N VAL A 85 15.21 29.13 -24.38
CA VAL A 85 15.27 28.49 -25.71
C VAL A 85 16.39 28.96 -26.63
N SER A 86 17.09 30.05 -26.31
CA SER A 86 18.09 30.71 -27.17
C SER A 86 19.18 29.81 -27.75
N ARG A 87 19.56 28.73 -27.04
CA ARG A 87 20.52 27.72 -27.51
C ARG A 87 19.96 26.30 -27.47
N ALA A 88 18.66 26.13 -27.25
CA ALA A 88 18.06 24.82 -27.11
C ALA A 88 18.10 24.08 -28.45
N TRP A 89 18.50 22.81 -28.48
CA TRP A 89 18.37 21.96 -29.69
C TRP A 89 17.02 21.21 -29.72
N LEU A 90 16.38 21.05 -28.57
CA LEU A 90 15.04 20.50 -28.40
C LEU A 90 14.25 21.34 -27.41
N VAL A 91 13.02 21.68 -27.79
CA VAL A 91 12.00 22.28 -26.92
C VAL A 91 10.85 21.29 -26.76
N VAL A 92 10.39 21.08 -25.52
CA VAL A 92 9.18 20.30 -25.21
C VAL A 92 8.17 21.20 -24.50
N GLU A 93 7.04 21.44 -25.17
CA GLU A 93 5.91 22.18 -24.64
C GLU A 93 5.03 21.28 -23.77
N CYS A 94 4.81 21.71 -22.53
CA CYS A 94 4.08 21.06 -21.44
C CYS A 94 3.16 22.03 -20.69
N VAL A 95 2.68 23.11 -21.34
CA VAL A 95 1.71 24.04 -20.77
C VAL A 95 0.31 23.43 -20.73
N SER A 96 -0.61 24.09 -20.02
CA SER A 96 -2.00 23.67 -19.87
C SER A 96 -2.66 23.33 -21.21
N GLU A 97 -3.63 22.40 -21.18
CA GLU A 97 -4.31 21.85 -22.37
C GLU A 97 -5.32 22.84 -22.98
N ASN A 98 -4.85 24.03 -23.35
CA ASN A 98 -5.59 25.11 -23.98
C ASN A 98 -4.98 25.40 -25.37
N LEU A 99 -5.78 25.19 -26.42
CA LEU A 99 -5.28 25.31 -27.80
C LEU A 99 -4.77 26.72 -28.13
N ALA A 100 -5.46 27.77 -27.72
CA ALA A 100 -5.05 29.14 -28.02
C ALA A 100 -3.71 29.49 -27.36
N LEU A 101 -3.51 29.05 -26.11
CA LEU A 101 -2.24 29.19 -25.40
C LEU A 101 -1.12 28.43 -26.12
N LYS A 102 -1.34 27.17 -26.47
CA LYS A 102 -0.33 26.36 -27.17
C LYS A 102 0.04 26.96 -28.52
N GLN A 103 -0.94 27.41 -29.31
CA GLN A 103 -0.71 28.11 -30.58
C GLN A 103 0.14 29.37 -30.37
N LYS A 104 -0.16 30.18 -29.34
CA LYS A 104 0.65 31.35 -28.99
C LYS A 104 2.09 30.96 -28.66
N VAL A 105 2.28 29.96 -27.80
CA VAL A 105 3.61 29.47 -27.42
C VAL A 105 4.41 29.04 -28.65
N PHE A 106 3.83 28.29 -29.59
CA PHE A 106 4.54 27.87 -30.80
C PHE A 106 4.88 29.03 -31.76
N CYS A 107 4.04 30.07 -31.83
CA CYS A 107 4.39 31.30 -32.54
C CYS A 107 5.57 32.03 -31.86
N ASP A 108 5.55 32.13 -30.53
CA ASP A 108 6.65 32.74 -29.77
C ASP A 108 7.95 31.94 -29.99
N LEU A 109 7.90 30.61 -29.87
CA LEU A 109 9.05 29.71 -30.08
C LEU A 109 9.65 29.81 -31.49
N GLU A 110 8.83 29.97 -32.53
CA GLU A 110 9.31 30.18 -33.89
C GLU A 110 10.21 31.41 -34.01
N SER A 111 9.91 32.47 -33.25
CA SER A 111 10.64 33.74 -33.33
C SER A 111 11.97 33.76 -32.58
N VAL A 112 12.13 32.94 -31.54
CA VAL A 112 13.31 32.97 -30.65
C VAL A 112 14.21 31.74 -30.74
N CYS A 113 13.71 30.61 -31.24
CA CYS A 113 14.51 29.40 -31.38
C CYS A 113 15.35 29.42 -32.66
N THR A 114 16.53 28.81 -32.61
CA THR A 114 17.36 28.63 -33.80
C THR A 114 16.64 27.80 -34.88
N PRO A 115 16.98 27.97 -36.18
CA PRO A 115 16.27 27.28 -37.27
C PRO A 115 16.35 25.75 -37.24
N ASP A 116 17.35 25.20 -36.56
CA ASP A 116 17.61 23.76 -36.40
C ASP A 116 17.01 23.17 -35.10
N CYS A 117 16.41 23.99 -34.23
CA CYS A 117 15.83 23.54 -32.97
C CYS A 117 14.54 22.73 -33.21
N ILE A 118 14.44 21.52 -32.66
CA ILE A 118 13.21 20.73 -32.73
C ILE A 118 12.19 21.31 -31.74
N LEU A 119 10.98 21.58 -32.20
CA LEU A 119 9.89 22.09 -31.38
C LEU A 119 8.86 20.98 -31.18
N SER A 120 8.63 20.55 -29.95
CA SER A 120 7.71 19.44 -29.69
C SER A 120 6.67 19.77 -28.65
N THR A 121 5.54 19.08 -28.69
CA THR A 121 4.45 19.23 -27.71
C THR A 121 4.13 17.88 -27.09
N ASN A 122 4.00 17.88 -25.77
CA ASN A 122 3.54 16.73 -24.98
C ASN A 122 2.00 16.66 -24.89
N SER A 123 1.27 17.40 -25.73
CA SER A 123 -0.20 17.35 -25.76
C SER A 123 -0.68 15.93 -26.07
N SER A 124 -1.57 15.42 -25.21
CA SER A 124 -2.21 14.12 -25.35
C SER A 124 -3.52 14.20 -26.16
N SER A 125 -4.09 15.41 -26.29
CA SER A 125 -5.40 15.64 -26.92
C SER A 125 -5.29 16.31 -28.29
N TYR A 126 -4.37 17.27 -28.47
CA TYR A 126 -4.25 18.04 -29.69
C TYR A 126 -3.12 17.54 -30.59
N LYS A 127 -3.46 17.33 -31.86
CA LYS A 127 -2.50 17.08 -32.93
C LYS A 127 -1.60 18.30 -33.12
N SER A 128 -0.30 18.07 -33.30
CA SER A 128 0.66 19.14 -33.53
C SER A 128 0.39 19.93 -34.82
N SER A 129 -0.34 19.39 -35.81
CA SER A 129 -0.81 20.15 -36.98
C SER A 129 -1.75 21.31 -36.62
N ILE A 130 -2.61 21.12 -35.62
CA ILE A 130 -3.57 22.12 -35.11
C ILE A 130 -2.86 23.12 -34.20
N ILE A 131 -1.95 22.64 -33.34
CA ILE A 131 -1.13 23.51 -32.48
C ILE A 131 -0.23 24.42 -33.32
N SER A 132 0.35 23.90 -34.41
CA SER A 132 1.24 24.66 -35.30
C SER A 132 0.50 25.41 -36.41
N GLU A 133 -0.83 25.49 -36.37
CA GLU A 133 -1.65 26.12 -37.42
C GLU A 133 -1.20 27.55 -37.74
N LYS A 134 -0.89 28.33 -36.69
CA LYS A 134 -0.50 29.73 -36.78
C LYS A 134 1.02 29.94 -36.97
N THR A 135 1.80 28.87 -36.93
CA THR A 135 3.26 28.90 -37.12
C THR A 135 3.59 28.85 -38.62
N ARG A 136 4.48 29.73 -39.12
CA ARG A 136 4.63 29.95 -40.57
C ARG A 136 5.86 29.28 -41.19
N HIS A 137 6.99 29.30 -40.51
CA HIS A 137 8.31 28.94 -41.01
C HIS A 137 8.92 27.72 -40.30
N ALA A 138 8.45 27.37 -39.10
CA ALA A 138 8.98 26.28 -38.27
C ALA A 138 8.16 24.99 -38.34
N ARG A 139 7.09 24.91 -39.16
CA ARG A 139 6.23 23.72 -39.23
C ARG A 139 6.97 22.43 -39.57
N ASN A 140 8.03 22.52 -40.37
CA ASN A 140 8.86 21.36 -40.72
C ASN A 140 9.70 20.81 -39.56
N ARG A 141 9.85 21.55 -38.45
CA ARG A 141 10.58 21.12 -37.24
C ARG A 141 9.68 20.91 -36.03
N ILE A 142 8.36 20.81 -36.25
CA ILE A 142 7.35 20.59 -35.21
C ILE A 142 6.82 19.15 -35.23
N LEU A 143 6.67 18.53 -34.05
CA LEU A 143 6.05 17.21 -33.87
C LEU A 143 5.42 17.06 -32.47
N ASN A 144 4.64 16.00 -32.25
CA ASN A 144 4.27 15.60 -30.89
C ASN A 144 5.34 14.67 -30.29
N THR A 145 5.58 14.80 -28.98
CA THR A 145 6.42 13.94 -28.14
C THR A 145 5.61 13.57 -26.90
N HIS A 146 4.77 12.54 -27.00
CA HIS A 146 3.83 12.18 -25.93
C HIS A 146 4.48 11.23 -24.93
N TYR A 147 4.80 11.78 -23.75
CA TYR A 147 5.39 11.10 -22.60
C TYR A 147 4.29 10.57 -21.66
N PHE A 148 4.58 9.44 -21.01
CA PHE A 148 3.63 8.75 -20.14
C PHE A 148 3.98 8.87 -18.65
N MET A 149 2.99 8.57 -17.80
CA MET A 149 3.10 8.46 -16.35
C MET A 149 2.91 6.99 -15.94
N PRO A 150 3.42 6.54 -14.78
CA PRO A 150 4.30 7.20 -13.77
C PRO A 150 5.81 7.18 -14.15
N PRO A 151 6.76 7.67 -13.31
CA PRO A 151 8.17 7.91 -13.68
C PRO A 151 8.96 6.72 -14.25
N HIS A 152 8.59 5.50 -13.89
CA HIS A 152 9.22 4.28 -14.40
C HIS A 152 8.73 3.88 -15.80
N VAL A 153 7.64 4.50 -16.30
CA VAL A 153 7.18 4.30 -17.68
C VAL A 153 8.05 5.14 -18.60
N ARG A 154 8.89 4.46 -19.39
CA ARG A 154 9.89 5.09 -20.27
C ARG A 154 9.41 5.28 -21.72
N ILE A 155 8.12 5.01 -21.99
CA ILE A 155 7.53 5.07 -23.33
C ILE A 155 7.37 6.53 -23.77
N VAL A 156 7.69 6.81 -25.04
CA VAL A 156 7.39 8.07 -25.72
C VAL A 156 6.84 7.81 -27.10
N GLU A 157 5.71 8.43 -27.44
CA GLU A 157 5.17 8.40 -28.80
C GLU A 157 5.57 9.65 -29.59
N LEU A 158 6.15 9.45 -30.77
CA LEU A 158 6.45 10.52 -31.73
C LEU A 158 5.37 10.54 -32.82
N MET A 159 4.85 11.71 -33.15
CA MET A 159 3.86 11.85 -34.22
C MET A 159 4.13 13.10 -35.05
N THR A 160 4.15 12.92 -36.38
CA THR A 160 4.29 14.00 -37.37
C THR A 160 3.11 14.96 -37.31
N ASN A 161 3.33 16.23 -37.69
CA ASN A 161 2.27 17.20 -37.98
C ASN A 161 1.84 17.21 -39.46
N GLY A 162 2.30 16.22 -40.25
CA GLY A 162 2.12 16.14 -41.70
C GLY A 162 3.19 16.86 -42.54
N CYS A 163 3.96 17.77 -41.93
CA CYS A 163 5.06 18.51 -42.55
C CYS A 163 6.42 18.28 -41.85
N THR A 164 6.45 17.57 -40.72
CA THR A 164 7.68 17.29 -39.96
C THR A 164 8.73 16.65 -40.86
N ALA A 165 9.94 17.21 -40.85
CA ALA A 165 11.06 16.73 -41.64
C ALA A 165 11.39 15.27 -41.28
N PRO A 166 11.47 14.34 -42.25
CA PRO A 166 11.62 12.91 -41.97
C PRO A 166 12.89 12.55 -41.18
N ASN A 167 13.97 13.32 -41.33
CA ASN A 167 15.23 13.11 -40.62
C ASN A 167 15.21 13.50 -39.14
N ILE A 168 14.18 14.23 -38.67
CA ILE A 168 13.99 14.48 -37.24
C ILE A 168 13.73 13.18 -36.47
N PHE A 169 12.95 12.26 -37.03
CA PHE A 169 12.58 11.01 -36.36
C PHE A 169 13.80 10.14 -36.00
N PRO A 170 14.69 9.75 -36.94
CA PRO A 170 15.87 8.96 -36.59
C PRO A 170 16.83 9.71 -35.65
N PHE A 171 17.01 11.03 -35.83
CA PHE A 171 17.85 11.82 -34.94
C PHE A 171 17.30 11.83 -33.51
N LEU A 172 16.03 12.20 -33.34
CA LEU A 172 15.39 12.30 -32.03
C LEU A 172 15.23 10.93 -31.36
N ASN A 173 14.89 9.89 -32.11
CA ASN A 173 14.81 8.51 -31.64
C ASN A 173 16.11 8.11 -30.95
N LYS A 174 17.24 8.31 -31.63
CA LYS A 174 18.57 7.99 -31.10
C LYS A 174 18.89 8.76 -29.82
N ARG A 175 18.56 10.05 -29.75
CA ARG A 175 18.78 10.88 -28.55
C ARG A 175 17.90 10.48 -27.38
N MET A 176 16.65 10.09 -27.65
CA MET A 176 15.72 9.61 -26.64
C MET A 176 16.12 8.24 -26.10
N GLU A 177 16.61 7.34 -26.96
CA GLU A 177 17.18 6.04 -26.54
C GLU A 177 18.42 6.23 -25.65
N GLU A 178 19.29 7.19 -25.97
CA GLU A 178 20.42 7.58 -25.10
C GLU A 178 19.95 8.09 -23.72
N ALA A 179 18.76 8.68 -23.66
CA ALA A 179 18.11 9.09 -22.41
C ALA A 179 17.34 7.95 -21.71
N GLY A 180 17.46 6.71 -22.19
CA GLY A 180 16.77 5.55 -21.63
C GLY A 180 15.26 5.56 -21.86
N LEU A 181 14.80 6.18 -22.95
CA LEU A 181 13.40 6.18 -23.38
C LEU A 181 13.16 5.12 -24.45
N SER A 182 11.96 4.52 -24.44
CA SER A 182 11.47 3.58 -25.44
C SER A 182 10.55 4.32 -26.41
N VAL A 183 11.02 4.51 -27.64
CA VAL A 183 10.38 5.42 -28.60
C VAL A 183 9.51 4.63 -29.60
N TYR A 184 8.31 5.15 -29.85
CA TYR A 184 7.37 4.56 -30.81
C TYR A 184 6.84 5.63 -31.76
N VAL A 185 6.94 5.41 -33.06
CA VAL A 185 6.60 6.43 -34.08
C VAL A 185 5.25 6.15 -34.72
N ALA A 186 4.30 7.07 -34.52
CA ALA A 186 3.07 7.14 -35.28
C ALA A 186 3.37 7.68 -36.69
N LYS A 187 3.25 6.79 -37.68
CA LYS A 187 3.56 7.08 -39.10
C LYS A 187 2.68 8.17 -39.72
N LYS A 188 1.54 8.46 -39.11
CA LYS A 188 0.56 9.47 -39.52
C LYS A 188 -0.08 10.06 -38.27
N GLU A 189 -0.72 11.20 -38.44
CA GLU A 189 -1.53 11.80 -37.37
C GLU A 189 -2.67 10.86 -36.96
N SER A 190 -2.83 10.71 -35.65
CA SER A 190 -3.83 9.84 -35.04
C SER A 190 -4.31 10.47 -33.74
N THR A 191 -5.62 10.65 -33.62
CA THR A 191 -6.22 11.07 -32.34
C THR A 191 -6.06 9.95 -31.33
N GLY A 192 -5.46 10.28 -30.19
CA GLY A 192 -5.03 9.30 -29.21
C GLY A 192 -3.77 8.52 -29.60
N PHE A 193 -2.99 9.01 -30.56
CA PHE A 193 -1.72 8.38 -30.96
C PHE A 193 -1.91 6.89 -31.34
N ILE A 194 -0.99 6.02 -30.91
CA ILE A 194 -1.08 4.56 -31.06
C ILE A 194 -1.73 3.99 -29.79
N HIS A 195 -1.12 4.25 -28.63
CA HIS A 195 -1.53 3.64 -27.35
C HIS A 195 -2.95 4.03 -26.93
N ASN A 196 -3.24 5.33 -26.80
CA ASN A 196 -4.54 5.77 -26.28
C ASN A 196 -5.68 5.42 -27.24
N ARG A 197 -5.42 5.33 -28.55
CA ARG A 197 -6.38 4.87 -29.55
C ARG A 197 -6.72 3.38 -29.38
N VAL A 198 -5.71 2.52 -29.17
CA VAL A 198 -5.94 1.09 -28.90
C VAL A 198 -6.64 0.91 -27.57
N TRP A 199 -6.21 1.64 -26.55
CA TRP A 199 -6.84 1.65 -25.23
C TRP A 199 -8.32 2.06 -25.29
N ALA A 200 -8.67 3.11 -26.05
CA ALA A 200 -10.06 3.51 -26.25
C ALA A 200 -10.92 2.39 -26.87
N ALA A 201 -10.34 1.57 -27.76
CA ALA A 201 -11.06 0.42 -28.32
C ALA A 201 -11.30 -0.69 -27.30
N ILE A 202 -10.28 -1.06 -26.54
CA ILE A 202 -10.37 -2.06 -25.47
C ILE A 202 -11.39 -1.62 -24.43
N LYS A 203 -11.26 -0.38 -23.96
CA LYS A 203 -12.12 0.23 -22.95
C LYS A 203 -13.59 0.27 -23.40
N ARG A 204 -13.86 0.69 -24.65
CA ARG A 204 -15.21 0.68 -25.23
C ARG A 204 -15.84 -0.71 -25.19
N GLU A 205 -15.10 -1.75 -25.55
CA GLU A 205 -15.64 -3.11 -25.58
C GLU A 205 -15.89 -3.65 -24.16
N LEU A 206 -14.98 -3.36 -23.22
CA LEU A 206 -15.18 -3.72 -21.81
C LEU A 206 -16.41 -3.03 -21.21
N LEU A 207 -16.58 -1.73 -21.45
CA LEU A 207 -17.78 -1.01 -21.04
C LEU A 207 -19.05 -1.65 -21.63
N LYS A 208 -19.00 -2.07 -22.89
CA LYS A 208 -20.12 -2.72 -23.56
C LYS A 208 -20.49 -4.06 -22.90
N VAL A 209 -19.51 -4.94 -22.67
CA VAL A 209 -19.68 -6.22 -21.96
C VAL A 209 -20.38 -6.03 -20.61
N VAL A 210 -19.97 -5.03 -19.83
CA VAL A 210 -20.60 -4.72 -18.54
C VAL A 210 -22.00 -4.13 -18.72
N SER A 211 -22.18 -3.18 -19.65
CA SER A 211 -23.46 -2.52 -19.90
C SER A 211 -24.55 -3.49 -20.40
N GLU A 212 -24.16 -4.56 -21.10
CA GLU A 212 -25.05 -5.62 -21.58
C GLU A 212 -25.33 -6.68 -20.51
N GLY A 213 -24.72 -6.56 -19.33
CA GLY A 213 -24.91 -7.49 -18.21
C GLY A 213 -24.20 -8.84 -18.37
N VAL A 214 -23.26 -8.96 -19.32
CA VAL A 214 -22.50 -10.20 -19.56
C VAL A 214 -21.55 -10.50 -18.41
N ALA A 215 -20.98 -9.46 -17.77
CA ALA A 215 -20.15 -9.57 -16.59
C ALA A 215 -20.24 -8.31 -15.72
N ASP A 216 -19.93 -8.42 -14.43
CA ASP A 216 -19.65 -7.25 -13.59
C ASP A 216 -18.22 -6.72 -13.85
N PRO A 217 -17.90 -5.46 -13.47
CA PRO A 217 -16.58 -4.86 -13.69
C PRO A 217 -15.42 -5.68 -13.12
N LYS A 218 -15.59 -6.31 -11.94
CA LYS A 218 -14.53 -7.10 -11.31
C LYS A 218 -14.25 -8.37 -12.09
N THR A 219 -15.28 -9.09 -12.50
CA THR A 219 -15.15 -10.31 -13.32
C THR A 219 -14.50 -10.00 -14.66
N ALA A 220 -14.92 -8.92 -15.33
CA ALA A 220 -14.31 -8.47 -16.59
C ALA A 220 -12.83 -8.04 -16.41
N ASP A 221 -12.51 -7.37 -15.30
CA ASP A 221 -11.13 -7.01 -14.98
C ASP A 221 -10.25 -8.23 -14.67
N ASP A 222 -10.74 -9.18 -13.87
CA ASP A 222 -9.94 -10.33 -13.45
C ASP A 222 -9.58 -11.23 -14.64
N ILE A 223 -10.52 -11.51 -15.54
CA ILE A 223 -10.22 -12.32 -16.73
C ILE A 223 -9.29 -11.59 -17.71
N PHE A 224 -9.49 -10.28 -17.93
CA PHE A 224 -8.62 -9.50 -18.81
C PHE A 224 -7.20 -9.37 -18.22
N PHE A 225 -7.11 -9.17 -16.91
CA PHE A 225 -5.86 -9.13 -16.18
C PHE A 225 -5.08 -10.44 -16.29
N GLU A 226 -5.71 -11.57 -15.94
CA GLU A 226 -5.05 -12.87 -15.96
C GLU A 226 -4.65 -13.32 -17.38
N ALA A 227 -5.47 -13.03 -18.39
CA ALA A 227 -5.22 -13.51 -19.75
C ALA A 227 -4.28 -12.63 -20.59
N ILE A 228 -4.36 -11.29 -20.44
CA ILE A 228 -3.75 -10.35 -21.40
C ILE A 228 -2.67 -9.47 -20.80
N VAL A 229 -2.87 -8.96 -19.58
CA VAL A 229 -2.04 -7.85 -19.05
C VAL A 229 -1.23 -8.20 -17.81
N LYS A 230 -1.14 -9.47 -17.38
CA LYS A 230 -0.34 -9.85 -16.20
C LYS A 230 1.17 -9.84 -16.52
N PRO A 231 2.02 -9.14 -15.73
CA PRO A 231 1.70 -8.20 -14.65
C PRO A 231 1.41 -6.77 -15.19
N GLY A 232 0.29 -6.18 -14.79
CA GLY A 232 -0.17 -4.89 -15.36
C GLY A 232 -1.35 -4.28 -14.59
N THR A 233 -2.08 -3.38 -15.23
CA THR A 233 -3.20 -2.68 -14.57
C THR A 233 -4.54 -3.21 -15.08
N ARG A 234 -5.44 -3.45 -14.13
CA ARG A 234 -6.84 -3.82 -14.38
C ARG A 234 -7.60 -2.67 -15.09
N PRO A 235 -8.29 -2.91 -16.22
CA PRO A 235 -8.99 -1.87 -16.99
C PRO A 235 -9.99 -0.98 -16.24
N PHE A 236 -10.92 -1.54 -15.48
CA PHE A 236 -11.93 -0.77 -14.73
C PHE A 236 -11.29 -0.04 -13.54
N VAL A 237 -10.31 -0.67 -12.88
CA VAL A 237 -9.46 0.03 -11.89
C VAL A 237 -8.75 1.24 -12.51
N ALA A 238 -8.20 1.10 -13.73
CA ALA A 238 -7.56 2.21 -14.44
C ALA A 238 -8.56 3.33 -14.79
N MET A 239 -9.80 3.00 -15.16
CA MET A 239 -10.86 4.00 -15.38
C MET A 239 -11.23 4.74 -14.10
N ASP A 240 -11.34 4.04 -12.96
CA ASP A 240 -11.61 4.67 -11.67
C ASP A 240 -10.46 5.59 -11.20
N LEU A 241 -9.21 5.20 -11.49
CA LEU A 241 -8.01 6.02 -11.24
C LEU A 241 -8.03 7.33 -12.05
N VAL A 242 -8.46 7.27 -13.31
CA VAL A 242 -8.58 8.45 -14.19
C VAL A 242 -9.77 9.34 -13.78
N GLY A 243 -10.86 8.71 -13.33
CA GLY A 243 -12.12 9.35 -13.00
C GLY A 243 -13.14 9.23 -14.13
N LEU A 244 -14.35 8.78 -13.79
CA LEU A 244 -15.36 8.38 -14.78
C LEU A 244 -15.91 9.53 -15.61
N ASP A 245 -15.93 10.75 -15.04
CA ASP A 245 -16.24 12.00 -15.75
C ASP A 245 -15.27 12.26 -16.91
N THR A 246 -13.97 12.10 -16.65
CA THR A 246 -12.91 12.28 -17.63
C THR A 246 -12.93 11.16 -18.66
N VAL A 247 -13.19 9.91 -18.22
CA VAL A 247 -13.36 8.79 -19.14
C VAL A 247 -14.53 9.05 -20.10
N ALA A 248 -15.69 9.50 -19.61
CA ALA A 248 -16.86 9.79 -20.44
C ALA A 248 -16.61 10.94 -21.41
N MET A 249 -15.92 12.00 -20.98
CA MET A 249 -15.51 13.10 -21.86
C MET A 249 -14.61 12.62 -23.00
N ILE A 250 -13.60 11.81 -22.69
CA ILE A 250 -12.68 11.24 -23.69
C ILE A 250 -13.46 10.36 -24.66
N GLU A 251 -14.29 9.43 -24.17
CA GLU A 251 -15.07 8.54 -25.01
C GLU A 251 -16.04 9.29 -25.93
N ARG A 252 -16.64 10.38 -25.45
CA ARG A 252 -17.50 11.24 -26.29
C ARG A 252 -16.73 11.82 -27.47
N ASN A 253 -15.54 12.36 -27.23
CA ASN A 253 -14.69 12.90 -28.32
C ASN A 253 -14.30 11.81 -29.32
N PHE A 254 -13.94 10.60 -28.84
CA PHE A 254 -13.64 9.47 -29.72
C PHE A 254 -14.86 9.02 -30.53
N ALA A 255 -16.05 9.04 -29.93
CA ALA A 255 -17.30 8.66 -30.57
C ALA A 255 -17.72 9.66 -31.65
N GLU A 256 -17.65 10.96 -31.39
CA GLU A 256 -17.94 12.02 -32.37
C GLU A 256 -16.98 11.94 -33.56
N GLU A 257 -15.67 11.84 -33.32
CA GLU A 257 -14.68 11.80 -34.40
C GLU A 257 -14.83 10.55 -35.29
N ARG A 258 -15.31 9.43 -34.74
CA ARG A 258 -15.38 8.13 -35.44
C ARG A 258 -16.80 7.67 -35.76
N ASN A 259 -17.81 8.49 -35.49
CA ASN A 259 -19.23 8.13 -35.63
C ASN A 259 -19.59 6.82 -34.90
N LEU A 260 -19.15 6.67 -33.65
CA LEU A 260 -19.45 5.50 -32.82
C LEU A 260 -20.67 5.76 -31.93
N SER A 261 -21.43 4.70 -31.62
CA SER A 261 -22.54 4.78 -30.66
C SER A 261 -22.05 5.02 -29.24
N THR A 262 -22.76 5.87 -28.50
CA THR A 262 -22.51 6.22 -27.10
C THR A 262 -23.33 5.42 -26.09
N VAL A 263 -24.33 4.67 -26.57
CA VAL A 263 -25.36 4.02 -25.74
C VAL A 263 -24.76 3.13 -24.63
N HIS A 264 -23.75 2.34 -24.99
CA HIS A 264 -23.10 1.38 -24.10
C HIS A 264 -21.81 1.90 -23.44
N THR A 265 -21.45 3.16 -23.69
CA THR A 265 -20.23 3.78 -23.16
C THR A 265 -20.56 5.05 -22.41
N VAL A 266 -20.69 6.18 -23.10
CA VAL A 266 -20.90 7.50 -22.50
C VAL A 266 -22.25 7.55 -21.80
N ASP A 267 -23.33 7.09 -22.45
CA ASP A 267 -24.69 7.17 -21.88
C ASP A 267 -24.84 6.19 -20.71
N PHE A 268 -24.20 5.02 -20.80
CA PHE A 268 -24.09 4.06 -19.70
C PHE A 268 -23.32 4.64 -18.51
N LEU A 269 -22.13 5.20 -18.72
CA LEU A 269 -21.34 5.86 -17.67
C LEU A 269 -22.11 7.01 -17.02
N GLN A 270 -22.79 7.81 -17.84
CA GLN A 270 -23.57 8.95 -17.40
C GLN A 270 -24.69 8.50 -16.45
N ARG A 271 -25.55 7.60 -16.92
CA ARG A 271 -26.73 7.13 -16.20
C ARG A 271 -26.38 6.28 -14.98
N GLU A 272 -25.42 5.36 -15.10
CA GLU A 272 -25.18 4.38 -14.05
C GLU A 272 -24.21 4.85 -12.96
N PHE A 273 -23.34 5.82 -13.27
CA PHE A 273 -22.28 6.26 -12.36
C PHE A 273 -22.27 7.78 -12.14
N ILE A 274 -22.10 8.57 -13.20
CA ILE A 274 -21.81 10.02 -13.08
C ILE A 274 -22.99 10.79 -12.48
N GLU A 275 -24.21 10.56 -12.96
CA GLU A 275 -25.43 11.19 -12.41
C GLU A 275 -25.70 10.79 -10.95
N LYS A 276 -25.20 9.63 -10.54
CA LYS A 276 -25.26 9.13 -9.15
C LYS A 276 -24.08 9.60 -8.31
N GLY A 277 -23.24 10.51 -8.83
CA GLY A 277 -22.07 11.05 -8.15
C GLY A 277 -20.93 10.06 -7.94
N LYS A 278 -20.88 8.96 -8.71
CA LYS A 278 -19.79 7.97 -8.71
C LYS A 278 -18.77 8.31 -9.80
N LEU A 279 -17.65 8.92 -9.41
CA LEU A 279 -16.62 9.42 -10.32
C LEU A 279 -15.30 8.64 -10.23
N GLY A 280 -15.29 7.44 -9.65
CA GLY A 280 -14.06 6.72 -9.33
C GLY A 280 -13.35 7.37 -8.15
N LEU A 281 -12.01 7.43 -8.18
CA LEU A 281 -11.19 8.02 -7.12
C LEU A 281 -11.36 9.53 -6.93
N LYS A 282 -12.06 10.21 -7.86
CA LYS A 282 -12.41 11.63 -7.71
C LYS A 282 -13.64 11.87 -6.81
N SER A 283 -14.30 10.81 -6.33
CA SER A 283 -15.48 10.94 -5.48
C SER A 283 -15.48 9.93 -4.35
N ASN A 284 -16.12 10.30 -3.24
CA ASN A 284 -16.30 9.42 -2.08
C ASN A 284 -17.35 8.32 -2.29
N ASN A 285 -18.05 8.32 -3.44
CA ASN A 285 -19.05 7.31 -3.79
C ASN A 285 -18.45 6.17 -4.66
N GLY A 286 -17.14 6.23 -4.94
CA GLY A 286 -16.44 5.27 -5.79
C GLY A 286 -16.78 5.43 -7.27
N GLY A 287 -16.60 4.34 -8.03
CA GLY A 287 -16.87 4.26 -9.46
C GLY A 287 -17.37 2.87 -9.83
N PHE A 288 -16.65 2.19 -10.72
CA PHE A 288 -16.87 0.77 -11.00
C PHE A 288 -16.61 -0.10 -9.78
N TYR A 289 -15.61 0.28 -9.00
CA TYR A 289 -15.34 -0.28 -7.70
C TYR A 289 -15.92 0.62 -6.60
N PRO A 290 -16.26 0.04 -5.43
CA PRO A 290 -16.63 0.83 -4.27
C PRO A 290 -15.57 1.89 -3.95
N SER A 291 -16.01 2.99 -3.33
CA SER A 291 -15.10 4.03 -2.87
C SER A 291 -13.99 3.44 -2.01
N SER A 292 -12.74 3.75 -2.35
CA SER A 292 -11.61 3.61 -1.43
C SER A 292 -11.54 4.80 -0.45
N VAL A 293 -12.38 5.83 -0.63
CA VAL A 293 -12.66 6.79 0.44
C VAL A 293 -13.55 6.08 1.44
N VAL A 294 -12.86 5.70 2.51
CA VAL A 294 -13.34 5.24 3.80
C VAL A 294 -14.71 5.87 4.09
N PRO A 295 -15.72 5.08 4.49
CA PRO A 295 -16.92 5.64 5.09
C PRO A 295 -16.54 6.73 6.09
N THR A 296 -17.35 7.77 6.24
CA THR A 296 -17.17 8.84 7.24
C THR A 296 -17.28 8.36 8.71
N ASN A 297 -17.16 7.06 8.93
CA ASN A 297 -16.72 6.51 10.19
C ASN A 297 -15.22 6.18 9.99
N PRO A 298 -14.27 6.89 10.63
CA PRO A 298 -12.82 6.76 10.35
C PRO A 298 -12.22 5.34 10.51
N GLY A 299 -13.06 4.34 10.78
CA GLY A 299 -12.71 3.03 11.31
C GLY A 299 -11.95 3.20 12.64
N PRO A 300 -11.64 2.10 13.33
CA PRO A 300 -10.75 2.20 14.47
C PRO A 300 -9.37 2.70 14.02
N ARG A 301 -8.68 3.45 14.87
CA ARG A 301 -7.24 3.63 14.69
C ARG A 301 -6.56 2.33 15.09
N ILE A 302 -5.53 1.93 14.35
CA ILE A 302 -4.80 0.69 14.57
C ILE A 302 -3.51 1.03 15.30
N LEU A 303 -3.33 0.49 16.50
CA LEU A 303 -2.02 0.43 17.15
C LEU A 303 -1.37 -0.90 16.83
N VAL A 304 -0.12 -0.86 16.40
CA VAL A 304 0.66 -2.07 16.09
C VAL A 304 2.07 -1.94 16.63
N LEU A 305 2.61 -3.04 17.12
CA LEU A 305 3.98 -3.14 17.56
C LEU A 305 4.87 -3.59 16.40
N ASP A 306 5.99 -2.89 16.19
CA ASP A 306 7.10 -3.39 15.38
C ASP A 306 8.17 -3.92 16.33
N ASN A 307 8.54 -5.19 16.20
CA ASN A 307 9.51 -5.79 17.12
C ASN A 307 10.95 -5.33 16.87
N GLY A 308 11.23 -4.67 15.74
CA GLY A 308 12.55 -4.13 15.40
C GLY A 308 13.58 -5.15 14.91
N LEU A 309 13.17 -6.39 14.61
CA LEU A 309 14.06 -7.47 14.14
C LEU A 309 14.16 -7.58 12.61
N SER A 310 13.36 -6.80 11.86
CA SER A 310 13.40 -6.74 10.40
C SER A 310 14.57 -5.88 9.91
N GLY A 311 15.79 -6.43 9.89
CA GLY A 311 16.99 -5.75 9.35
C GLY A 311 18.30 -6.24 9.98
N GLN A 312 19.40 -5.50 9.77
CA GLN A 312 20.64 -5.73 10.53
C GLN A 312 20.44 -5.26 11.98
N VAL A 313 20.35 -6.24 12.89
CA VAL A 313 20.09 -6.03 14.31
C VAL A 313 21.41 -5.80 15.04
N GLU A 314 21.69 -4.56 15.41
CA GLU A 314 22.82 -4.19 16.27
C GLU A 314 22.43 -4.16 17.76
N THR A 315 21.14 -3.90 18.05
CA THR A 315 20.56 -3.83 19.39
C THR A 315 19.15 -4.42 19.40
N LEU A 316 18.68 -4.91 20.56
CA LEU A 316 17.32 -5.44 20.74
C LEU A 316 16.29 -4.35 21.11
N GLU A 317 16.74 -3.11 21.25
CA GLU A 317 15.96 -1.93 21.65
C GLU A 317 15.58 -1.09 20.43
N LYS A 318 15.22 -1.73 19.30
CA LYS A 318 14.78 -1.01 18.07
C LYS A 318 13.27 -1.11 17.82
N GLY A 319 12.54 -1.76 18.73
CA GLY A 319 11.10 -1.93 18.61
C GLY A 319 10.35 -0.61 18.72
N LYS A 320 9.12 -0.58 18.20
CA LYS A 320 8.29 0.64 18.16
C LYS A 320 6.83 0.34 18.45
N VAL A 321 6.13 1.34 18.96
CA VAL A 321 4.66 1.39 19.00
C VAL A 321 4.20 2.37 17.92
N LEU A 322 3.48 1.87 16.93
CA LEU A 322 3.09 2.60 15.73
C LEU A 322 1.58 2.76 15.65
N GLU A 323 1.13 3.83 15.02
CA GLU A 323 -0.28 4.13 14.81
C GLU A 323 -0.60 4.30 13.33
N TYR A 324 -1.65 3.63 12.87
CA TYR A 324 -2.14 3.64 11.50
C TYR A 324 -3.65 3.92 11.46
N THR A 325 -4.15 4.39 10.32
CA THR A 325 -5.58 4.45 10.04
C THR A 325 -6.15 3.05 9.79
N SER A 326 -7.48 2.92 9.85
CA SER A 326 -8.20 1.70 9.46
C SER A 326 -7.95 1.25 8.01
N THR A 327 -7.40 2.12 7.16
CA THR A 327 -7.00 1.84 5.78
C THR A 327 -5.51 1.63 5.58
N GLY A 328 -4.73 1.56 6.67
CA GLY A 328 -3.31 1.29 6.62
C GLY A 328 -2.43 2.50 6.26
N GLN A 329 -2.94 3.73 6.38
CA GLN A 329 -2.08 4.91 6.29
C GLN A 329 -1.36 5.15 7.61
N TYR A 330 -0.04 5.34 7.56
CA TYR A 330 0.76 5.67 8.73
C TYR A 330 0.34 7.02 9.32
N ILE A 331 0.12 7.07 10.64
CA ILE A 331 -0.23 8.29 11.37
C ILE A 331 1.01 8.81 12.10
N ARG A 332 1.58 8.01 13.01
CA ARG A 332 2.76 8.40 13.80
C ARG A 332 3.43 7.19 14.47
N THR A 333 4.63 7.43 14.99
CA THR A 333 5.30 6.56 15.96
C THR A 333 5.03 7.15 17.33
N ILE A 334 4.45 6.37 18.25
CA ILE A 334 4.15 6.81 19.62
C ILE A 334 5.39 6.64 20.50
N PHE A 335 6.01 5.46 20.42
CA PHE A 335 7.23 5.14 21.13
C PHE A 335 8.22 4.50 20.16
N ASP A 336 9.47 4.93 20.26
CA ASP A 336 10.64 4.29 19.69
C ASP A 336 11.45 3.59 20.79
N GLU A 337 12.52 2.90 20.37
CA GLU A 337 13.49 2.27 21.25
C GLU A 337 12.92 1.25 22.26
N GLN A 338 11.90 0.51 21.85
CA GLN A 338 11.26 -0.52 22.68
C GLN A 338 12.04 -1.83 22.63
N TYR A 339 12.16 -2.49 23.79
CA TYR A 339 12.90 -3.74 23.93
C TYR A 339 12.03 -4.93 23.50
N LEU A 340 12.09 -5.27 22.20
CA LEU A 340 11.37 -6.39 21.58
C LEU A 340 9.87 -6.47 21.98
N PRO A 341 9.05 -5.47 21.58
CA PRO A 341 7.62 -5.46 21.92
C PRO A 341 6.86 -6.59 21.23
N ASP A 342 5.89 -7.20 21.95
CA ASP A 342 5.16 -8.38 21.46
C ASP A 342 3.63 -8.23 21.55
N GLY A 343 3.03 -8.07 22.74
CA GLY A 343 1.58 -7.95 22.92
C GLY A 343 1.14 -6.53 23.28
N ILE A 344 -0.05 -6.09 22.84
CA ILE A 344 -0.63 -4.78 23.18
C ILE A 344 -2.16 -4.87 23.37
N VAL A 345 -2.68 -4.13 24.36
CA VAL A 345 -4.13 -3.95 24.60
C VAL A 345 -4.44 -2.49 24.95
N VAL A 346 -5.69 -2.09 24.70
CA VAL A 346 -6.19 -0.74 24.99
C VAL A 346 -7.41 -0.82 25.90
N LEU A 347 -7.38 -0.05 26.99
CA LEU A 347 -8.52 0.25 27.84
C LEU A 347 -9.18 1.52 27.33
N LYS A 348 -10.21 1.37 26.50
CA LYS A 348 -10.83 2.47 25.74
C LYS A 348 -11.41 3.55 26.63
N GLU A 349 -12.02 3.18 27.75
CA GLU A 349 -12.70 4.10 28.68
C GLU A 349 -11.74 5.09 29.35
N LYS A 350 -10.44 4.75 29.41
CA LYS A 350 -9.39 5.58 30.00
C LYS A 350 -8.38 6.10 28.98
N GLU A 351 -8.57 5.81 27.69
CA GLU A 351 -7.61 6.10 26.64
C GLU A 351 -6.18 5.67 27.02
N GLN A 352 -6.06 4.46 27.56
CA GLN A 352 -4.80 3.93 28.10
C GLN A 352 -4.41 2.66 27.35
N MET A 353 -3.13 2.53 26.99
CA MET A 353 -2.56 1.33 26.40
C MET A 353 -1.63 0.60 27.37
N PHE A 354 -1.49 -0.70 27.15
CA PHE A 354 -0.56 -1.57 27.85
C PHE A 354 0.14 -2.46 26.83
N TRP A 355 1.45 -2.61 26.92
CA TRP A 355 2.20 -3.48 26.02
C TRP A 355 3.32 -4.22 26.73
N THR A 356 3.65 -5.40 26.20
CA THR A 356 4.72 -6.25 26.70
C THR A 356 5.99 -6.05 25.88
N CYS A 357 7.13 -6.09 26.58
CA CYS A 357 8.47 -6.06 26.01
C CYS A 357 9.19 -7.34 26.43
N MET A 358 9.59 -8.16 25.47
CA MET A 358 10.05 -9.54 25.72
C MET A 358 11.30 -9.62 26.58
N GLY A 359 12.17 -8.60 26.53
CA GLY A 359 13.52 -8.77 27.04
C GLY A 359 14.35 -9.74 26.19
N TYR A 360 15.48 -10.19 26.74
CA TYR A 360 16.30 -11.22 26.11
C TYR A 360 15.67 -12.58 26.43
N PRO A 361 15.24 -13.37 25.43
CA PRO A 361 14.58 -14.64 25.69
C PRO A 361 15.35 -15.55 26.65
N GLY A 362 14.67 -15.96 27.73
CA GLY A 362 15.24 -16.81 28.78
C GLY A 362 15.89 -16.05 29.94
N GLN A 363 16.09 -14.74 29.82
CA GLN A 363 16.49 -13.89 30.95
C GLN A 363 15.26 -13.32 31.65
N ASN A 364 15.35 -13.15 32.97
CA ASN A 364 14.31 -12.47 33.75
C ASN A 364 14.38 -10.96 33.54
N ASP A 365 14.24 -10.49 32.30
CA ASP A 365 14.33 -9.08 31.97
C ASP A 365 13.21 -8.53 31.09
N GLY A 366 12.16 -9.30 30.90
CA GLY A 366 10.91 -8.83 30.32
C GLY A 366 10.23 -7.76 31.17
N MET A 367 9.47 -6.91 30.49
CA MET A 367 8.81 -5.74 31.08
C MET A 367 7.39 -5.58 30.53
N ILE A 368 6.55 -4.86 31.27
CA ILE A 368 5.25 -4.39 30.79
C ILE A 368 5.17 -2.90 31.02
N TYR A 369 4.74 -2.17 30.00
CA TYR A 369 4.56 -0.73 30.06
C TYR A 369 3.08 -0.35 30.00
N SER A 370 2.79 0.85 30.49
CA SER A 370 1.52 1.53 30.30
C SER A 370 1.76 2.98 29.91
N ALA A 371 0.87 3.54 29.09
CA ALA A 371 0.85 4.95 28.74
C ALA A 371 -0.54 5.38 28.27
N ASN A 372 -0.77 6.70 28.20
CA ASN A 372 -1.93 7.25 27.52
C ASN A 372 -1.79 7.09 25.99
N LEU A 373 -2.90 7.01 25.27
CA LEU A 373 -2.93 6.87 23.79
C LEU A 373 -2.22 8.00 23.05
N ASP A 374 -2.05 9.18 23.66
CA ASP A 374 -1.31 10.29 23.07
C ASP A 374 0.23 10.15 23.20
N GLY A 375 0.71 9.19 23.99
CA GLY A 375 2.13 8.95 24.30
C GLY A 375 2.58 9.51 25.65
N SER A 376 1.70 10.20 26.39
CA SER A 376 2.00 10.74 27.72
C SER A 376 1.88 9.70 28.84
N ASP A 377 2.37 10.06 30.04
CA ASP A 377 2.28 9.24 31.27
C ASP A 377 2.83 7.81 31.11
N VAL A 378 3.95 7.67 30.40
CA VAL A 378 4.62 6.38 30.25
C VAL A 378 5.16 5.88 31.60
N ARG A 379 4.82 4.63 31.95
CA ARG A 379 5.22 3.97 33.19
C ARG A 379 5.62 2.54 32.91
N SER A 380 6.69 2.10 33.57
CA SER A 380 6.96 0.67 33.73
C SER A 380 5.95 0.11 34.73
N LEU A 381 5.03 -0.73 34.24
CA LEU A 381 4.00 -1.39 35.05
C LEU A 381 4.57 -2.63 35.76
N ILE A 382 5.46 -3.34 35.08
CA ILE A 382 6.25 -4.43 35.64
C ILE A 382 7.69 -4.23 35.21
N ASP A 383 8.55 -4.00 36.19
CA ASP A 383 9.97 -3.78 36.00
C ASP A 383 10.75 -5.05 35.66
N LYS A 384 11.91 -4.83 35.04
CA LYS A 384 12.95 -5.83 34.79
C LYS A 384 13.25 -6.64 36.06
N GLY A 385 13.44 -7.96 35.93
CA GLY A 385 13.76 -8.86 37.05
C GLY A 385 12.55 -9.59 37.64
N ARG A 386 11.32 -9.23 37.23
CA ARG A 386 10.09 -9.81 37.81
C ARG A 386 9.44 -10.91 36.96
N ILE A 387 9.59 -10.83 35.65
CA ILE A 387 9.02 -11.75 34.66
C ILE A 387 10.09 -12.08 33.60
N ASN A 388 9.90 -13.16 32.84
CA ASN A 388 10.91 -13.62 31.88
C ASN A 388 10.68 -13.06 30.48
N THR A 389 9.85 -13.72 29.67
CA THR A 389 9.58 -13.32 28.28
C THR A 389 8.07 -13.09 28.11
N PRO A 390 7.53 -11.94 28.51
CA PRO A 390 6.11 -11.66 28.35
C PRO A 390 5.74 -11.59 26.86
N LYS A 391 4.62 -12.23 26.53
CA LYS A 391 4.07 -12.39 25.17
C LYS A 391 2.74 -11.66 25.05
N GLN A 392 1.73 -12.30 24.47
CA GLN A 392 0.41 -11.70 24.33
C GLN A 392 -0.13 -11.30 25.71
N ILE A 393 -0.82 -10.16 25.74
CA ILE A 393 -1.50 -9.60 26.90
C ILE A 393 -2.99 -9.49 26.60
N ALA A 394 -3.82 -9.79 27.59
CA ALA A 394 -5.27 -9.72 27.54
C ALA A 394 -5.77 -8.80 28.65
N LEU A 395 -6.78 -7.98 28.31
CA LEU A 395 -7.40 -7.03 29.21
C LEU A 395 -8.77 -7.54 29.66
N ASP A 396 -8.98 -7.55 30.96
CA ASP A 396 -10.27 -7.77 31.59
C ASP A 396 -10.75 -6.43 32.19
N SER A 397 -11.39 -5.61 31.36
CA SER A 397 -11.80 -4.24 31.73
C SER A 397 -12.81 -4.23 32.86
N VAL A 398 -13.73 -5.21 32.90
CA VAL A 398 -14.74 -5.36 33.95
C VAL A 398 -14.10 -5.75 35.30
N GLY A 399 -13.14 -6.67 35.28
CA GLY A 399 -12.42 -7.07 36.50
C GLY A 399 -11.31 -6.11 36.92
N GLY A 400 -10.93 -5.16 36.06
CA GLY A 400 -9.80 -4.27 36.28
C GLY A 400 -8.48 -5.02 36.37
N LYS A 401 -8.26 -6.02 35.49
CA LYS A 401 -7.06 -6.86 35.51
C LYS A 401 -6.42 -7.03 34.14
N LEU A 402 -5.11 -7.24 34.15
CA LEU A 402 -4.32 -7.67 33.00
C LEU A 402 -3.89 -9.11 33.19
N TYR A 403 -3.88 -9.86 32.10
CA TYR A 403 -3.38 -11.22 32.04
C TYR A 403 -2.36 -11.30 30.91
N PHE A 404 -1.25 -11.99 31.10
CA PHE A 404 -0.25 -12.12 30.03
C PHE A 404 0.47 -13.46 30.12
N ALA A 405 0.83 -13.99 28.96
CA ALA A 405 1.66 -15.18 28.89
C ALA A 405 3.13 -14.81 29.11
N ASP A 406 3.85 -15.67 29.82
CA ASP A 406 5.30 -15.58 30.00
C ASP A 406 5.92 -16.87 29.48
N ARG A 407 6.60 -16.76 28.33
CA ARG A 407 6.97 -17.90 27.49
C ARG A 407 7.98 -18.80 28.19
N GLU A 408 9.15 -18.27 28.53
CA GLU A 408 10.19 -18.98 29.27
C GLU A 408 9.94 -18.97 30.79
N GLY A 409 9.04 -18.11 31.30
CA GLY A 409 8.53 -18.20 32.66
C GLY A 409 7.54 -19.35 32.89
N LEU A 410 7.12 -20.03 31.82
CA LEU A 410 6.24 -21.22 31.81
C LEU A 410 4.92 -20.99 32.56
N CYS A 411 4.35 -19.79 32.43
CA CYS A 411 3.17 -19.42 33.19
C CYS A 411 2.31 -18.35 32.51
N ILE A 412 1.10 -18.21 33.04
CA ILE A 412 0.26 -17.05 32.83
C ILE A 412 0.24 -16.23 34.11
N TRP A 413 0.53 -14.94 33.97
CA TRP A 413 0.45 -13.96 35.04
C TRP A 413 -0.88 -13.21 35.03
N ARG A 414 -1.25 -12.69 36.19
CA ARG A 414 -2.36 -11.77 36.43
C ARG A 414 -1.88 -10.62 37.32
N CYS A 415 -2.27 -9.39 37.00
CA CYS A 415 -2.07 -8.23 37.87
C CYS A 415 -3.24 -7.24 37.76
N GLY A 416 -3.29 -6.25 38.65
CA GLY A 416 -4.17 -5.09 38.49
C GLY A 416 -3.71 -4.20 37.34
N LEU A 417 -4.59 -3.31 36.87
CA LEU A 417 -4.25 -2.32 35.83
C LEU A 417 -3.11 -1.36 36.24
N ASP A 418 -2.78 -1.30 37.53
CA ASP A 418 -1.68 -0.54 38.12
C ASP A 418 -0.42 -1.39 38.39
N GLY A 419 -0.40 -2.65 37.95
CA GLY A 419 0.69 -3.59 38.18
C GLY A 419 0.70 -4.23 39.57
N SER A 420 -0.24 -3.85 40.45
CA SER A 420 -0.35 -4.42 41.78
C SER A 420 -0.80 -5.88 41.76
N LYS A 421 -0.54 -6.61 42.85
CA LYS A 421 -0.97 -8.01 43.05
C LYS A 421 -0.58 -8.96 41.90
N LEU A 422 0.64 -8.78 41.37
CA LEU A 422 1.20 -9.68 40.37
C LEU A 422 1.28 -11.11 40.91
N GLU A 423 0.56 -12.03 40.27
CA GLU A 423 0.46 -13.42 40.69
C GLU A 423 0.34 -14.36 39.49
N LYS A 424 0.80 -15.61 39.64
CA LYS A 424 0.60 -16.64 38.62
C LYS A 424 -0.81 -17.20 38.75
N VAL A 425 -1.48 -17.42 37.62
CA VAL A 425 -2.80 -18.07 37.58
C VAL A 425 -2.77 -19.43 36.90
N ILE A 426 -1.75 -19.67 36.05
CA ILE A 426 -1.43 -20.96 35.44
C ILE A 426 0.08 -21.16 35.50
N THR A 427 0.54 -22.35 35.87
CA THR A 427 1.91 -22.82 35.65
C THR A 427 1.85 -24.04 34.73
N THR A 428 2.59 -24.03 33.63
CA THR A 428 2.58 -25.15 32.67
C THR A 428 3.52 -26.27 33.08
N MET A 429 4.66 -25.92 33.66
CA MET A 429 5.65 -26.84 34.22
C MET A 429 6.41 -26.13 35.35
N ASN A 430 6.84 -26.87 36.38
CA ASN A 430 7.66 -26.29 37.44
C ASN A 430 9.11 -26.13 36.96
N MET A 431 9.73 -24.98 37.21
CA MET A 431 11.11 -24.71 36.79
C MET A 431 12.14 -25.65 37.44
N SER A 432 11.79 -26.32 38.55
CA SER A 432 12.62 -27.36 39.18
C SER A 432 12.81 -28.61 38.31
N ASP A 433 11.97 -28.80 37.30
CA ASP A 433 11.91 -30.02 36.51
C ASP A 433 12.88 -30.01 35.31
N GLY A 434 13.69 -28.94 35.18
CA GLY A 434 14.93 -28.91 34.39
C GLY A 434 14.79 -28.90 32.86
N ASN A 435 13.60 -28.65 32.31
CA ASN A 435 13.35 -28.73 30.86
C ASN A 435 12.63 -27.51 30.27
N ASP A 436 13.06 -26.31 30.64
CA ASP A 436 12.56 -25.01 30.12
C ASP A 436 12.75 -24.83 28.60
N ARG A 437 13.51 -25.72 27.96
CA ARG A 437 13.74 -25.75 26.51
C ARG A 437 12.66 -26.49 25.72
N ASP A 438 11.76 -27.22 26.38
CA ASP A 438 10.67 -27.88 25.69
C ASP A 438 9.61 -26.86 25.27
N ALA A 439 9.63 -26.50 23.99
CA ALA A 439 8.72 -25.53 23.39
C ALA A 439 7.23 -25.92 23.49
N THR A 440 6.92 -27.19 23.80
CA THR A 440 5.54 -27.59 24.07
C THR A 440 5.02 -27.01 25.38
N ASN A 441 5.88 -26.56 26.29
CA ASN A 441 5.46 -25.94 27.56
C ASN A 441 5.32 -24.41 27.51
N TRP A 442 5.84 -23.78 26.45
CA TRP A 442 5.89 -22.33 26.25
C TRP A 442 4.53 -21.73 25.95
N CYS A 443 4.04 -20.88 26.87
CA CYS A 443 2.82 -20.10 26.67
C CYS A 443 3.10 -18.88 25.78
N VAL A 444 2.20 -18.57 24.85
CA VAL A 444 2.37 -17.39 23.98
C VAL A 444 1.11 -16.54 23.92
N GLY A 445 0.03 -17.11 23.43
CA GLY A 445 -1.25 -16.44 23.29
C GLY A 445 -2.12 -16.61 24.52
N ILE A 446 -2.96 -15.62 24.77
CA ILE A 446 -3.91 -15.60 25.88
C ILE A 446 -5.14 -14.78 25.52
N THR A 447 -6.31 -15.28 25.93
CA THR A 447 -7.54 -14.50 25.97
C THR A 447 -8.46 -15.02 27.07
N LEU A 448 -9.55 -14.31 27.34
CA LEU A 448 -10.54 -14.69 28.35
C LEU A 448 -11.95 -14.51 27.80
N SER A 449 -12.88 -15.32 28.30
CA SER A 449 -14.31 -15.15 28.10
C SER A 449 -14.99 -15.06 29.45
N ARG A 450 -15.60 -13.91 29.73
CA ARG A 450 -16.39 -13.71 30.94
C ARG A 450 -17.71 -14.48 30.85
N SER A 451 -18.32 -14.55 29.66
CA SER A 451 -19.58 -15.27 29.47
C SER A 451 -19.44 -16.77 29.73
N LEU A 452 -18.28 -17.37 29.41
CA LEU A 452 -17.97 -18.76 29.72
C LEU A 452 -17.26 -18.94 31.08
N GLY A 453 -16.79 -17.85 31.70
CA GLY A 453 -15.99 -17.90 32.93
C GLY A 453 -14.63 -18.56 32.73
N ARG A 454 -14.05 -18.47 31.52
CA ARG A 454 -12.86 -19.22 31.12
C ARG A 454 -11.69 -18.32 30.71
N ILE A 455 -10.49 -18.80 30.97
CA ILE A 455 -9.24 -18.33 30.36
C ILE A 455 -8.82 -19.34 29.28
N PHE A 456 -8.23 -18.86 28.19
CA PHE A 456 -7.65 -19.67 27.13
C PHE A 456 -6.21 -19.26 26.89
N TRP A 457 -5.34 -20.22 26.61
CA TRP A 457 -3.95 -19.93 26.24
C TRP A 457 -3.41 -20.94 25.22
N THR A 458 -2.44 -20.50 24.42
CA THR A 458 -1.70 -21.39 23.51
C THR A 458 -0.45 -21.93 24.20
N GLN A 459 -0.06 -23.14 23.82
CA GLN A 459 1.31 -23.59 23.94
C GLN A 459 1.85 -23.90 22.54
N LYS A 460 2.88 -23.19 22.10
CA LYS A 460 3.25 -23.14 20.68
C LYS A 460 3.84 -24.43 20.11
N GLY A 461 4.59 -25.19 20.91
CA GLY A 461 5.37 -26.33 20.41
C GLY A 461 6.59 -25.92 19.58
N GLY A 462 7.30 -26.90 19.02
CA GLY A 462 8.40 -26.67 18.09
C GLY A 462 7.96 -25.85 16.87
N PRO A 463 8.83 -25.01 16.26
CA PRO A 463 8.46 -24.21 15.10
C PRO A 463 7.88 -25.06 13.99
N LYS A 464 6.67 -24.73 13.51
CA LYS A 464 5.95 -25.48 12.45
C LYS A 464 5.84 -26.99 12.75
N GLY A 465 5.89 -27.36 14.03
CA GLY A 465 6.18 -28.72 14.48
C GLY A 465 4.95 -29.60 14.66
N TRP A 466 3.74 -29.08 14.48
CA TRP A 466 2.48 -29.83 14.69
C TRP A 466 2.34 -30.37 16.13
N GLN A 467 2.92 -29.66 17.10
CA GLN A 467 2.92 -30.01 18.52
C GLN A 467 2.20 -28.94 19.36
N GLY A 468 1.66 -27.91 18.70
CA GLY A 468 0.96 -26.82 19.31
C GLY A 468 -0.38 -27.25 19.91
N ARG A 469 -0.78 -26.57 20.98
CA ARG A 469 -1.98 -26.87 21.75
C ARG A 469 -2.68 -25.59 22.20
N ILE A 470 -3.99 -25.68 22.41
CA ILE A 470 -4.79 -24.65 23.07
C ILE A 470 -5.44 -25.27 24.29
N PHE A 471 -5.33 -24.57 25.43
CA PHE A 471 -5.88 -24.99 26.70
C PHE A 471 -6.93 -24.02 27.21
N THR A 472 -7.74 -24.48 28.16
CA THR A 472 -8.65 -23.66 28.94
C THR A 472 -8.69 -24.07 30.41
N ALA A 473 -9.03 -23.12 31.27
CA ALA A 473 -9.32 -23.30 32.69
C ALA A 473 -10.32 -22.24 33.14
N SER A 474 -10.85 -22.33 34.36
CA SER A 474 -11.67 -21.27 34.94
C SER A 474 -10.82 -20.03 35.23
N ILE A 475 -11.41 -18.83 35.08
CA ILE A 475 -10.69 -17.56 35.34
C ILE A 475 -10.14 -17.51 36.77
N ASP A 476 -10.93 -17.98 37.73
CA ASP A 476 -10.52 -18.08 39.13
C ASP A 476 -9.99 -19.48 39.44
N ILE A 477 -9.03 -19.54 40.36
CA ILE A 477 -8.50 -20.80 40.87
C ILE A 477 -9.52 -21.39 41.84
N LEU A 478 -9.82 -22.68 41.69
CA LEU A 478 -10.71 -23.37 42.63
C LEU A 478 -10.10 -23.40 44.03
N SER A 479 -10.95 -23.33 45.05
CA SER A 479 -10.51 -23.30 46.45
C SER A 479 -9.64 -24.51 46.79
N GLY A 480 -8.43 -24.27 47.30
CA GLY A 480 -7.47 -25.31 47.67
C GLY A 480 -6.52 -25.74 46.55
N GLU A 481 -6.67 -25.22 45.33
CA GLU A 481 -5.75 -25.49 44.22
C GLU A 481 -4.69 -24.39 44.06
N THR A 482 -3.63 -24.71 43.32
CA THR A 482 -2.55 -23.78 42.99
C THR A 482 -2.44 -23.62 41.46
N PRO A 483 -1.76 -22.59 40.94
CA PRO A 483 -1.58 -22.40 39.49
C PRO A 483 -1.01 -23.62 38.74
N GLY A 484 -0.18 -24.45 39.40
CA GLY A 484 0.43 -25.63 38.80
C GLY A 484 -0.37 -26.93 38.96
N THR A 485 -1.29 -26.99 39.92
CA THR A 485 -2.02 -28.22 40.30
C THR A 485 -3.51 -28.14 39.99
N ARG A 486 -3.91 -27.22 39.10
CA ARG A 486 -5.31 -27.00 38.74
C ARG A 486 -5.92 -28.24 38.11
N SER A 487 -7.03 -28.73 38.66
CA SER A 487 -7.74 -29.89 38.12
C SER A 487 -8.61 -29.54 36.91
N ASP A 488 -8.96 -28.27 36.75
CA ASP A 488 -9.86 -27.77 35.71
C ASP A 488 -9.16 -27.36 34.40
N LYS A 489 -7.85 -27.62 34.30
CA LYS A 489 -7.05 -27.40 33.08
C LYS A 489 -7.39 -28.46 32.03
N VAL A 490 -7.92 -28.03 30.88
CA VAL A 490 -8.33 -28.90 29.78
C VAL A 490 -7.58 -28.52 28.51
N CYS A 491 -7.01 -29.52 27.81
CA CYS A 491 -6.47 -29.34 26.46
C CYS A 491 -7.64 -29.38 25.46
N LEU A 492 -7.98 -28.24 24.86
CA LEU A 492 -9.10 -28.10 23.93
C LEU A 492 -8.73 -28.56 22.52
N LEU A 493 -7.56 -28.16 22.05
CA LEU A 493 -7.02 -28.52 20.74
C LEU A 493 -5.56 -28.93 20.89
N LYS A 494 -5.16 -29.90 20.08
CA LYS A 494 -3.80 -30.42 19.98
C LYS A 494 -3.44 -30.63 18.51
N ASP A 495 -2.18 -30.96 18.26
CA ASP A 495 -1.66 -31.21 16.92
C ASP A 495 -1.84 -29.98 16.02
N LEU A 496 -1.70 -28.78 16.60
CA LEU A 496 -1.69 -27.49 15.88
C LEU A 496 -0.25 -27.20 15.41
N ALA A 497 -0.08 -26.49 14.29
CA ALA A 497 1.25 -26.32 13.72
C ALA A 497 2.16 -25.50 14.63
N GLU A 498 1.76 -24.25 14.90
CA GLU A 498 2.37 -23.34 15.87
C GLU A 498 1.38 -22.20 16.23
N PRO A 499 0.42 -22.44 17.15
CA PRO A 499 -0.59 -21.46 17.54
C PRO A 499 0.05 -20.34 18.36
N ILE A 500 -0.20 -19.08 17.98
CA ILE A 500 0.43 -17.89 18.56
C ILE A 500 -0.58 -17.13 19.40
N ASP A 501 -1.27 -16.13 18.84
CA ASP A 501 -2.15 -15.22 19.60
C ASP A 501 -3.60 -15.70 19.54
N LEU A 502 -4.35 -15.39 20.60
CA LEU A 502 -5.75 -15.72 20.77
C LEU A 502 -6.62 -14.48 20.90
N GLU A 503 -7.85 -14.58 20.45
CA GLU A 503 -8.91 -13.67 20.86
C GLU A 503 -10.26 -14.34 20.91
N PHE A 504 -11.05 -14.00 21.94
CA PHE A 504 -12.39 -14.51 22.10
C PHE A 504 -13.42 -13.45 21.72
N HIS A 505 -14.31 -13.79 20.78
CA HIS A 505 -15.44 -12.95 20.40
C HIS A 505 -16.68 -13.39 21.20
N GLU A 506 -17.11 -12.55 22.16
CA GLU A 506 -18.16 -12.90 23.11
C GLU A 506 -19.52 -13.09 22.44
N GLU A 507 -19.91 -12.21 21.51
CA GLU A 507 -21.22 -12.26 20.85
C GLU A 507 -21.44 -13.60 20.10
N SER A 508 -20.42 -14.02 19.34
CA SER A 508 -20.48 -15.27 18.58
C SER A 508 -19.97 -16.50 19.35
N ARG A 509 -19.53 -16.32 20.60
CA ARG A 509 -18.84 -17.34 21.43
C ARG A 509 -17.79 -18.12 20.64
N SER A 510 -16.87 -17.38 20.01
CA SER A 510 -15.88 -17.95 19.10
C SER A 510 -14.47 -17.58 19.55
N LEU A 511 -13.62 -18.59 19.66
CA LEU A 511 -12.18 -18.42 19.87
C LEU A 511 -11.49 -18.36 18.51
N TYR A 512 -10.75 -17.29 18.27
CA TYR A 512 -9.92 -17.07 17.09
C TYR A 512 -8.44 -17.20 17.48
N TRP A 513 -7.63 -17.68 16.55
CA TRP A 513 -6.17 -17.68 16.72
C TRP A 513 -5.40 -17.58 15.42
N THR A 514 -4.19 -17.06 15.52
CA THR A 514 -3.17 -17.12 14.47
C THR A 514 -2.30 -18.36 14.62
N ASP A 515 -1.93 -18.97 13.51
CA ASP A 515 -1.11 -20.18 13.49
C ASP A 515 -0.02 -20.08 12.40
N ARG A 516 1.23 -20.37 12.78
CA ARG A 516 2.41 -20.28 11.90
C ARG A 516 2.77 -21.63 11.30
N GLY A 517 1.83 -22.18 10.53
CA GLY A 517 2.02 -23.45 9.84
C GLY A 517 2.81 -23.37 8.53
N GLU A 518 3.30 -24.53 8.10
CA GLU A 518 3.81 -24.77 6.74
C GLU A 518 2.73 -25.39 5.84
N MET A 519 3.08 -25.57 4.57
CA MET A 519 2.26 -26.36 3.64
C MET A 519 1.85 -27.72 4.28
N PRO A 520 0.60 -28.19 4.06
CA PRO A 520 -0.33 -27.75 3.02
C PRO A 520 -1.25 -26.59 3.43
N PHE A 521 -1.37 -26.23 4.71
CA PHE A 521 -2.28 -25.17 5.19
C PHE A 521 -1.60 -23.80 5.27
N GLY A 522 -0.30 -23.77 5.54
CA GLY A 522 0.49 -22.55 5.67
C GLY A 522 0.12 -21.76 6.92
N ASN A 523 0.41 -20.46 6.89
CA ASN A 523 0.04 -19.55 7.97
C ASN A 523 -1.44 -19.17 7.89
N THR A 524 -2.16 -19.29 9.00
CA THR A 524 -3.63 -19.20 9.01
C THR A 524 -4.20 -18.34 10.14
N LEU A 525 -5.41 -17.84 9.89
CA LEU A 525 -6.36 -17.39 10.91
C LEU A 525 -7.42 -18.48 11.05
N ASN A 526 -7.67 -18.90 12.28
CA ASN A 526 -8.51 -20.04 12.59
C ASN A 526 -9.62 -19.67 13.58
N ARG A 527 -10.64 -20.52 13.69
CA ARG A 527 -11.75 -20.35 14.61
C ARG A 527 -12.29 -21.66 15.17
N LEU A 528 -12.68 -21.61 16.44
CA LEU A 528 -13.44 -22.63 17.15
C LEU A 528 -14.67 -21.98 17.80
N ARG A 529 -15.84 -22.62 17.71
CA ARG A 529 -17.12 -22.09 18.24
C ARG A 529 -17.57 -22.86 19.48
N PHE A 530 -18.23 -22.16 20.39
CA PHE A 530 -18.75 -22.72 21.63
C PHE A 530 -20.27 -22.53 21.76
N ALA A 531 -20.92 -23.54 22.32
CA ALA A 531 -22.27 -23.45 22.85
C ALA A 531 -22.29 -22.61 24.13
N HIS A 532 -23.48 -22.20 24.57
CA HIS A 532 -23.66 -21.42 25.81
C HIS A 532 -23.15 -22.15 27.07
N ASN A 533 -23.15 -23.49 27.05
CA ASN A 533 -22.64 -24.32 28.15
C ASN A 533 -21.11 -24.56 28.06
N GLY A 534 -20.42 -23.92 27.12
CA GLY A 534 -18.98 -24.06 26.91
C GLY A 534 -18.56 -25.32 26.14
N GLN A 535 -19.50 -26.12 25.62
CA GLN A 535 -19.16 -27.24 24.73
C GLN A 535 -18.74 -26.72 23.35
N VAL A 536 -17.72 -27.36 22.78
CA VAL A 536 -17.27 -27.07 21.41
C VAL A 536 -18.35 -27.54 20.43
N LEU A 537 -18.71 -26.69 19.48
CA LEU A 537 -19.65 -27.00 18.41
C LEU A 537 -18.94 -27.72 17.25
N GLU A 538 -19.68 -28.58 16.54
CA GLU A 538 -19.18 -29.24 15.33
C GLU A 538 -18.73 -28.23 14.26
N VAL A 539 -17.74 -28.64 13.46
CA VAL A 539 -17.04 -27.77 12.50
C VAL A 539 -17.25 -28.31 11.08
N ASP A 540 -17.98 -27.57 10.26
CA ASP A 540 -18.41 -28.05 8.93
C ASP A 540 -17.38 -27.83 7.79
N ASN A 541 -16.32 -27.03 8.02
CA ASN A 541 -15.64 -26.36 6.91
C ASN A 541 -14.15 -26.65 6.71
N THR A 542 -13.53 -27.60 7.43
CA THR A 542 -12.15 -28.00 7.11
C THR A 542 -11.96 -29.51 7.29
N PRO A 543 -12.12 -30.30 6.20
CA PRO A 543 -11.90 -31.74 6.24
C PRO A 543 -10.54 -32.05 6.85
N LEU A 544 -10.49 -33.01 7.79
CA LEU A 544 -9.31 -33.46 8.56
C LEU A 544 -8.95 -32.63 9.80
N LEU A 545 -9.58 -31.46 10.05
CA LEU A 545 -9.30 -30.63 11.23
C LEU A 545 -10.55 -30.44 12.09
N ASN A 546 -10.35 -30.38 13.41
CA ASN A 546 -11.43 -30.14 14.38
C ASN A 546 -11.69 -28.64 14.61
N TYR A 547 -11.33 -27.79 13.64
CA TYR A 547 -11.47 -26.34 13.69
C TYR A 547 -11.50 -25.75 12.28
N GLN A 548 -11.98 -24.51 12.17
CA GLN A 548 -12.14 -23.85 10.88
C GLN A 548 -10.93 -22.98 10.55
N ILE A 549 -10.38 -23.15 9.36
CA ILE A 549 -9.46 -22.17 8.76
C ILE A 549 -10.29 -21.09 8.07
N LEU A 550 -10.18 -19.83 8.52
CA LEU A 550 -10.91 -18.69 7.97
C LEU A 550 -10.14 -18.00 6.86
N ALA A 551 -8.85 -17.79 7.07
CA ALA A 551 -7.99 -17.12 6.11
C ALA A 551 -6.59 -17.72 6.12
N ARG A 552 -5.89 -17.60 4.98
CA ARG A 552 -4.58 -18.20 4.73
C ARG A 552 -3.63 -17.20 4.08
N LYS A 553 -2.36 -17.59 3.89
CA LYS A 553 -1.33 -16.78 3.21
C LYS A 553 -1.00 -15.49 3.97
N PHE A 554 -0.73 -15.63 5.27
CA PHE A 554 -0.01 -14.63 6.05
C PHE A 554 1.49 -14.95 6.04
N HIS A 555 2.35 -14.03 6.49
CA HIS A 555 3.79 -14.23 6.55
C HIS A 555 4.28 -14.24 8.00
N GLU A 556 4.21 -15.41 8.66
CA GLU A 556 4.46 -15.56 10.10
C GLU A 556 3.42 -14.81 10.94
N ALA A 557 2.15 -15.23 10.82
CA ALA A 557 1.01 -14.62 11.51
C ALA A 557 1.21 -14.57 13.04
N ILE A 558 0.84 -13.46 13.67
CA ILE A 558 0.96 -13.29 15.13
C ILE A 558 -0.18 -12.44 15.65
N GLY A 559 -0.07 -11.11 15.64
CA GLY A 559 -1.06 -10.23 16.24
C GLY A 559 -2.45 -10.47 15.68
N LEU A 560 -3.42 -10.54 16.57
CA LEU A 560 -4.83 -10.73 16.25
C LEU A 560 -5.66 -9.70 17.01
N LYS A 561 -6.52 -8.96 16.31
CA LYS A 561 -7.52 -8.11 16.93
C LYS A 561 -8.89 -8.16 16.26
N ILE A 562 -9.95 -8.37 17.02
CA ILE A 562 -11.35 -8.36 16.58
C ILE A 562 -11.94 -6.97 16.79
N ASP A 563 -12.55 -6.45 15.73
CA ASP A 563 -13.38 -5.25 15.75
C ASP A 563 -14.84 -5.67 15.79
N GLU A 564 -15.40 -5.74 17.01
CA GLU A 564 -16.81 -6.14 17.21
C GLU A 564 -17.77 -5.15 16.55
N GLN A 565 -17.43 -3.85 16.53
CA GLN A 565 -18.31 -2.83 15.99
C GLN A 565 -18.45 -2.95 14.48
N ASN A 566 -17.35 -3.22 13.77
CA ASN A 566 -17.35 -3.31 12.31
C ASN A 566 -17.31 -4.76 11.79
N GLN A 567 -17.38 -5.75 12.68
CA GLN A 567 -17.39 -7.19 12.36
C GLN A 567 -16.17 -7.63 11.52
N HIS A 568 -14.99 -7.12 11.86
CA HIS A 568 -13.73 -7.44 11.19
C HIS A 568 -12.75 -8.14 12.13
N VAL A 569 -11.84 -8.90 11.54
CA VAL A 569 -10.65 -9.44 12.18
C VAL A 569 -9.42 -8.85 11.52
N TYR A 570 -8.54 -8.27 12.33
CA TYR A 570 -7.25 -7.74 11.93
C TYR A 570 -6.15 -8.73 12.33
N VAL A 571 -5.22 -8.97 11.41
CA VAL A 571 -4.07 -9.86 11.62
C VAL A 571 -2.79 -9.14 11.23
N ALA A 572 -1.85 -9.04 12.16
CA ALA A 572 -0.49 -8.58 11.94
C ALA A 572 0.46 -9.76 11.75
N ASP A 573 1.51 -9.57 10.95
CA ASP A 573 2.50 -10.62 10.68
C ASP A 573 3.94 -10.11 10.70
N LEU A 574 4.89 -11.02 11.02
CA LEU A 574 6.31 -10.67 11.09
C LEU A 574 6.91 -10.34 9.72
N GLY A 575 6.18 -10.62 8.62
CA GLY A 575 6.52 -10.17 7.29
C GLY A 575 6.17 -8.70 7.01
N GLY A 576 5.75 -7.93 8.03
CA GLY A 576 5.52 -6.49 7.89
C GLY A 576 4.17 -6.14 7.29
N SER A 577 3.16 -7.01 7.47
CA SER A 577 1.80 -6.78 6.97
C SER A 577 0.79 -6.57 8.07
N ILE A 578 -0.23 -5.77 7.79
CA ILE A 578 -1.52 -5.83 8.49
C ILE A 578 -2.58 -6.18 7.46
N CYS A 579 -3.35 -7.24 7.74
CA CYS A 579 -4.47 -7.67 6.93
C CYS A 579 -5.77 -7.53 7.73
N ARG A 580 -6.89 -7.35 7.02
CA ARG A 580 -8.24 -7.35 7.56
C ARG A 580 -9.12 -8.31 6.78
N CYS A 581 -9.99 -9.05 7.44
CA CYS A 581 -11.07 -9.83 6.82
C CYS A 581 -12.34 -9.73 7.66
N ASN A 582 -13.47 -10.18 7.13
CA ASN A 582 -14.72 -10.31 7.91
C ASN A 582 -14.58 -11.42 8.96
N LEU A 583 -15.47 -11.48 9.96
CA LEU A 583 -15.45 -12.51 11.01
C LEU A 583 -15.50 -13.96 10.50
N ASP A 584 -15.94 -14.19 9.27
CA ASP A 584 -15.97 -15.48 8.60
C ASP A 584 -14.75 -15.75 7.69
N GLY A 585 -13.80 -14.83 7.62
CA GLY A 585 -12.59 -14.90 6.79
C GLY A 585 -12.75 -14.36 5.37
N SER A 586 -13.96 -13.98 4.96
CA SER A 586 -14.21 -13.39 3.64
C SER A 586 -13.57 -12.00 3.50
N GLU A 587 -13.41 -11.55 2.26
CA GLU A 587 -12.90 -10.21 1.92
C GLU A 587 -11.53 -9.86 2.54
N LYS A 588 -10.67 -10.87 2.72
CA LYS A 588 -9.29 -10.64 3.18
C LYS A 588 -8.59 -9.62 2.28
N THR A 589 -8.23 -8.49 2.87
CA THR A 589 -7.55 -7.36 2.25
C THR A 589 -6.27 -7.07 3.04
N ARG A 590 -5.15 -6.87 2.33
CA ARG A 590 -3.91 -6.37 2.94
C ARG A 590 -4.03 -4.86 3.05
N LEU A 591 -4.11 -4.32 4.28
CA LEU A 591 -4.26 -2.89 4.52
C LEU A 591 -2.94 -2.16 4.30
N LEU A 592 -1.83 -2.76 4.73
CA LEU A 592 -0.49 -2.23 4.49
C LEU A 592 0.56 -3.32 4.45
N PHE A 593 1.70 -2.98 3.86
CA PHE A 593 2.91 -3.79 3.81
C PHE A 593 4.14 -2.88 3.85
N GLU A 594 5.05 -3.13 4.78
CA GLU A 594 6.34 -2.45 4.91
C GLU A 594 7.46 -3.50 4.99
N GLU A 595 8.28 -3.60 3.93
CA GLU A 595 9.33 -4.63 3.77
C GLU A 595 10.39 -4.62 4.89
N GLY A 596 10.54 -3.49 5.60
CA GLY A 596 11.49 -3.31 6.70
C GLY A 596 10.88 -3.42 8.10
N ARG A 597 9.67 -3.97 8.25
CA ARG A 597 8.97 -4.11 9.54
C ARG A 597 8.68 -5.56 9.88
N ALA A 598 8.61 -5.86 11.17
CA ALA A 598 8.13 -7.14 11.68
C ALA A 598 7.07 -6.90 12.74
N PHE A 599 5.80 -6.90 12.31
CA PHE A 599 4.69 -6.56 13.18
C PHE A 599 4.30 -7.71 14.11
N THR A 600 4.08 -7.38 15.38
CA THR A 600 3.63 -8.32 16.42
C THR A 600 2.22 -7.95 16.87
N GLY A 601 2.03 -7.48 18.10
CA GLY A 601 0.74 -7.21 18.70
C GLY A 601 0.01 -6.08 18.00
N ILE A 602 -1.32 -6.20 17.97
CA ILE A 602 -2.22 -5.26 17.33
C ILE A 602 -3.40 -4.95 18.27
N ALA A 603 -3.75 -3.68 18.37
CA ALA A 603 -4.91 -3.20 19.14
C ALA A 603 -5.68 -2.14 18.32
N LEU A 604 -6.95 -1.96 18.67
CA LEU A 604 -7.85 -1.02 18.03
C LEU A 604 -8.30 0.04 19.04
N VAL A 605 -8.26 1.29 18.60
CA VAL A 605 -8.70 2.48 19.35
C VAL A 605 -10.04 2.92 18.82
#